data_AF-A0A957VHG7-F1
#
_entry.id   AF-A0A957VHG7-F1
#
_cell.length_a   1.000
_cell.length_b   1.000
_cell.length_c   1.000
_cell.angle_alpha   90.00
_cell.angle_beta   90.00
_cell.angle_gamma   90.00
#
_symmetry.space_group_name_H-M   'P 1'
#
loop_
_entity.id
_entity.type
_entity.pdbx_description
1 polymer ?
#
loop_
_entity_poly.entity_id
_entity_poly.type
_entity_poly.pdbx_seq_one_letter_code
_entity_poly.pdbx_strand_id
1 'polypeptide(L)'
;DDWVMTKFAALRRARADDAVDPRLLEEPQPRQYWGVLTYRQPRDVDAQLVERLALRGETQRLVEALERLRTVETALEEPQLQPSEVAALLDPVSVGALVLGHAVLLDDPVAGARVATYLAEWRNVKPALDGHDLRALGIPRGPVYGEIMRALRAARLDGAIDSRDDELAFVARFLAETDVDDVASS
;
A
#
# COMPACT_ATOMS: atom_id res chain seq x y z
N ASP A 1 2.52 -29.62 -3.03
CA ASP A 1 3.42 -28.46 -3.03
C ASP A 1 3.80 -28.15 -1.59
N ASP A 2 5.07 -28.34 -1.25
CA ASP A 2 5.60 -28.21 0.11
C ASP A 2 5.51 -26.76 0.63
N TRP A 3 5.56 -25.78 -0.29
CA TRP A 3 5.44 -24.38 0.08
C TRP A 3 4.03 -24.06 0.58
N VAL A 4 2.98 -24.48 -0.15
CA VAL A 4 1.58 -24.25 0.25
C VAL A 4 1.31 -24.84 1.63
N MET A 5 1.79 -26.07 1.89
CA MET A 5 1.61 -26.72 3.19
C MET A 5 2.30 -25.97 4.32
N THR A 6 3.51 -25.47 4.06
CA THR A 6 4.26 -24.63 5.00
C THR A 6 3.50 -23.34 5.31
N LYS A 7 3.00 -22.64 4.29
CA LYS A 7 2.23 -21.39 4.46
C LYS A 7 0.87 -21.61 5.13
N PHE A 8 0.20 -22.74 4.87
CA PHE A 8 -1.01 -23.13 5.60
C PHE A 8 -0.75 -23.37 7.08
N ALA A 9 0.38 -24.00 7.42
CA ALA A 9 0.79 -24.18 8.81
C ALA A 9 1.14 -22.84 9.47
N ALA A 10 1.87 -21.97 8.77
CA ALA A 10 2.17 -20.61 9.23
C ALA A 10 0.89 -19.79 9.46
N LEU A 11 -0.09 -19.84 8.56
CA LEU A 11 -1.38 -19.16 8.73
C LEU A 11 -2.13 -19.66 9.97
N ARG A 12 -2.17 -20.98 10.20
CA ARG A 12 -2.79 -21.55 11.40
C ARG A 12 -2.08 -21.08 12.67
N ARG A 13 -0.75 -21.04 12.66
CA ARG A 13 0.05 -20.55 13.79
C ARG A 13 -0.22 -19.07 14.04
N ALA A 14 -0.16 -18.23 13.01
CA ALA A 14 -0.42 -16.80 13.12
C ALA A 14 -1.81 -16.53 13.70
N ARG A 15 -2.86 -17.21 13.21
CA ARG A 15 -4.22 -17.04 13.74
C ARG A 15 -4.41 -17.53 15.19
N ALA A 16 -3.52 -18.38 15.69
CA ALA A 16 -3.54 -18.87 17.06
C ALA A 16 -2.63 -18.08 18.00
N ASP A 17 -1.89 -17.10 17.47
CA ASP A 17 -1.03 -16.20 18.23
C ASP A 17 -1.87 -15.07 18.84
N ASP A 18 -1.78 -14.88 20.16
CA ASP A 18 -2.51 -13.82 20.86
C ASP A 18 -2.05 -12.41 20.46
N ALA A 19 -0.84 -12.28 19.90
CA ALA A 19 -0.27 -11.03 19.43
C ALA A 19 -0.55 -10.76 17.94
N VAL A 20 -1.33 -11.61 17.26
CA VAL A 20 -1.62 -11.43 15.84
C VAL A 20 -2.39 -10.14 15.56
N ASP A 21 -2.13 -9.52 14.41
CA ASP A 21 -2.94 -8.42 13.92
C ASP A 21 -4.42 -8.84 13.84
N PRO A 22 -5.34 -8.20 14.59
CA PRO A 22 -6.76 -8.58 14.62
C PRO A 22 -7.42 -8.53 13.24
N ARG A 23 -6.91 -7.70 12.33
CA ARG A 23 -7.40 -7.59 10.94
C ARG A 23 -7.19 -8.89 10.16
N LEU A 24 -6.23 -9.73 10.57
CA LEU A 24 -6.08 -11.08 10.02
C LEU A 24 -7.28 -11.95 10.38
N LEU A 25 -7.85 -11.77 11.57
CA LEU A 25 -8.97 -12.57 12.06
C LEU A 25 -10.30 -12.14 11.46
N GLU A 26 -10.45 -10.86 11.10
CA GLU A 26 -11.60 -10.31 10.38
C GLU A 26 -11.82 -10.97 9.01
N GLU A 27 -10.73 -11.29 8.30
CA GLU A 27 -10.79 -12.01 7.04
C GLU A 27 -11.12 -13.50 7.30
N PRO A 28 -12.21 -14.04 6.71
CA PRO A 28 -12.58 -15.44 6.88
C PRO A 28 -11.48 -16.39 6.42
N GLN A 29 -11.16 -17.34 7.29
CA GLN A 29 -10.08 -18.29 7.08
C GLN A 29 -10.13 -19.02 5.71
N PRO A 30 -11.29 -19.45 5.18
CA PRO A 30 -11.33 -20.07 3.84
C PRO A 30 -10.78 -19.15 2.72
N ARG A 31 -10.98 -17.83 2.81
CA ARG A 31 -10.46 -16.87 1.82
C ARG A 31 -8.96 -16.71 1.91
N GLN A 32 -8.39 -16.76 3.11
CA GLN A 32 -6.94 -16.69 3.32
C GLN A 32 -6.24 -17.94 2.75
N TYR A 33 -6.87 -19.11 2.86
CA TYR A 33 -6.37 -20.32 2.21
C TYR A 33 -6.36 -20.19 0.68
N TRP A 34 -7.41 -19.59 0.10
CA TRP A 34 -7.40 -19.27 -1.33
C TRP A 34 -6.27 -18.31 -1.70
N GLY A 35 -6.10 -17.24 -0.91
CA GLY A 35 -5.01 -16.28 -1.13
C GLY A 35 -3.63 -16.94 -1.12
N VAL A 36 -3.37 -17.86 -0.18
CA VAL A 36 -2.11 -18.62 -0.14
C VAL A 36 -1.97 -19.54 -1.34
N LEU A 37 -3.04 -20.21 -1.78
CA LEU A 37 -2.99 -21.13 -2.94
C LEU A 37 -2.68 -20.40 -4.25
N THR A 38 -3.24 -19.21 -4.44
CA THR A 38 -3.08 -18.42 -5.67
C THR A 38 -1.82 -17.57 -5.66
N TYR A 39 -1.24 -17.26 -4.49
CA TYR A 39 -0.12 -16.32 -4.38
C TYR A 39 1.09 -16.69 -5.26
N ARG A 40 1.41 -17.97 -5.43
CA ARG A 40 2.54 -18.41 -6.27
C ARG A 40 2.16 -18.75 -7.72
N GLN A 41 0.89 -18.70 -8.08
CA GLN A 41 0.46 -19.08 -9.41
C GLN A 41 0.69 -17.94 -10.40
N PRO A 42 1.20 -18.21 -11.61
CA PRO A 42 1.31 -17.16 -12.62
C PRO A 42 -0.07 -16.66 -13.04
N ARG A 43 -0.13 -15.39 -13.48
CA ARG A 43 -1.38 -14.62 -13.71
C ARG A 43 -2.39 -15.33 -14.63
N ASP A 44 -1.88 -16.07 -15.60
CA ASP A 44 -2.65 -16.85 -16.57
C ASP A 44 -3.35 -18.07 -15.95
N VAL A 45 -2.77 -18.63 -14.88
CA VAL A 45 -3.35 -19.72 -14.10
C VAL A 45 -4.38 -19.19 -13.11
N ASP A 46 -4.15 -18.02 -12.51
CA ASP A 46 -5.10 -17.36 -11.61
C ASP A 46 -6.43 -17.03 -12.30
N ALA A 47 -6.39 -16.50 -13.53
CA ALA A 47 -7.60 -16.18 -14.29
C ALA A 47 -8.48 -17.43 -14.55
N GLN A 48 -7.85 -18.54 -14.93
CA GLN A 48 -8.54 -19.82 -15.17
C GLN A 48 -9.03 -20.46 -13.86
N LEU A 49 -8.29 -20.32 -12.76
CA LEU A 49 -8.71 -20.79 -11.43
C LEU A 49 -9.92 -20.01 -10.91
N VAL A 50 -9.91 -18.68 -11.01
CA VAL A 50 -11.04 -17.82 -10.60
C VAL A 50 -12.30 -18.18 -11.38
N GLU A 51 -12.17 -18.41 -12.70
CA GLU A 51 -13.28 -18.80 -13.57
C GLU A 51 -13.77 -20.23 -13.26
N ARG A 52 -12.86 -21.21 -13.15
CA ARG A 52 -13.21 -22.62 -12.92
C ARG A 52 -13.68 -22.93 -11.50
N LEU A 53 -13.23 -22.17 -10.51
CA LEU A 53 -13.57 -22.34 -9.09
C LEU A 53 -14.69 -21.38 -8.63
N ALA A 54 -15.20 -20.54 -9.54
CA ALA A 54 -16.23 -19.55 -9.26
C ALA A 54 -15.91 -18.64 -8.06
N LEU A 55 -14.64 -18.25 -7.91
CA LEU A 55 -14.24 -17.28 -6.89
C LEU A 55 -14.86 -15.93 -7.27
N ARG A 56 -15.79 -15.44 -6.45
CA ARG A 56 -16.52 -14.19 -6.70
C ARG A 56 -16.52 -13.32 -5.46
N GLY A 57 -16.74 -12.02 -5.67
CA GLY A 57 -16.88 -11.05 -4.60
C GLY A 57 -15.58 -10.87 -3.82
N GLU A 58 -15.61 -11.10 -2.51
CA GLU A 58 -14.50 -10.73 -1.62
C GLU A 58 -13.26 -11.60 -1.83
N THR A 59 -13.43 -12.89 -2.17
CA THR A 59 -12.30 -13.78 -2.46
C THR A 59 -11.54 -13.32 -3.69
N GLN A 60 -12.26 -12.95 -4.76
CA GLN A 60 -11.65 -12.42 -5.98
C GLN A 60 -10.85 -11.14 -5.68
N ARG A 61 -11.44 -10.20 -4.92
CA ARG A 61 -10.74 -8.96 -4.54
C ARG A 61 -9.47 -9.22 -3.73
N LEU A 62 -9.50 -10.20 -2.82
CA LEU A 62 -8.34 -10.59 -2.03
C LEU A 62 -7.23 -11.16 -2.93
N VAL A 63 -7.58 -12.06 -3.86
CA VAL A 63 -6.63 -12.65 -4.81
C VAL A 63 -5.99 -11.57 -5.69
N GLU A 64 -6.79 -10.68 -6.27
CA GLU A 64 -6.28 -9.56 -7.09
C GLU A 64 -5.40 -8.60 -6.27
N ALA A 65 -5.71 -8.36 -5.00
CA ALA A 65 -4.90 -7.53 -4.12
C ALA A 65 -3.57 -8.22 -3.75
N LEU A 66 -3.57 -9.52 -3.49
CA LEU A 66 -2.37 -10.31 -3.25
C LEU A 66 -1.48 -10.40 -4.49
N GLU A 67 -2.09 -10.47 -5.67
CA GLU A 67 -1.38 -10.40 -6.94
C GLU A 67 -0.66 -9.05 -7.09
N ARG A 68 -1.31 -7.93 -6.75
CA ARG A 68 -0.65 -6.61 -6.70
C ARG A 68 0.51 -6.59 -5.72
N LEU A 69 0.33 -7.14 -4.51
CA LEU A 69 1.40 -7.24 -3.53
C LEU A 69 2.61 -7.99 -4.09
N ARG A 70 2.39 -9.13 -4.75
CA ARG A 70 3.45 -9.91 -5.39
C ARG A 70 4.21 -9.11 -6.46
N THR A 71 3.51 -8.26 -7.22
CA THR A 71 4.18 -7.45 -8.26
C THR A 71 5.13 -6.39 -7.70
N VAL A 72 4.92 -5.97 -6.45
CA VAL A 72 5.77 -4.97 -5.79
C VAL A 72 6.73 -5.58 -4.77
N GLU A 73 6.60 -6.87 -4.46
CA GLU A 73 7.42 -7.60 -3.46
C GLU A 73 8.92 -7.36 -3.67
N THR A 74 9.45 -7.61 -4.87
CA THR A 74 10.87 -7.41 -5.17
C THR A 74 11.31 -5.96 -5.00
N ALA A 75 10.45 -4.99 -5.34
CA ALA A 75 10.77 -3.57 -5.11
C ALA A 75 10.83 -3.26 -3.60
N LEU A 76 9.97 -3.87 -2.78
CA LEU A 76 9.97 -3.71 -1.32
C LEU A 76 11.23 -4.27 -0.64
N GLU A 77 12.03 -5.08 -1.33
CA GLU A 77 13.31 -5.57 -0.82
C GLU A 77 14.45 -4.53 -0.99
N GLU A 78 14.28 -3.56 -1.90
CA GLU A 78 15.32 -2.59 -2.26
C GLU A 78 15.65 -1.63 -1.10
N PRO A 79 16.86 -1.66 -0.50
CA PRO A 79 17.16 -0.95 0.75
C PRO A 79 17.05 0.57 0.65
N GLN A 80 17.14 1.13 -0.55
CA GLN A 80 17.19 2.57 -0.80
C GLN A 80 15.82 3.24 -0.95
N LEU A 81 14.72 2.47 -0.99
CA LEU A 81 13.39 3.05 -1.10
C LEU A 81 13.07 3.93 0.11
N GLN A 82 12.61 5.14 -0.20
CA GLN A 82 12.09 6.08 0.77
C GLN A 82 10.72 5.62 1.31
N PRO A 83 10.34 6.04 2.53
CA PRO A 83 9.02 5.75 3.10
C PRO A 83 7.85 6.13 2.17
N SER A 84 7.95 7.26 1.45
CA SER A 84 6.93 7.69 0.50
C SER A 84 6.77 6.75 -0.69
N GLU A 85 7.88 6.23 -1.23
CA GLU A 85 7.91 5.28 -2.34
C GLU A 85 7.29 3.95 -1.92
N VAL A 86 7.64 3.45 -0.73
CA VAL A 86 7.03 2.25 -0.17
C VAL A 86 5.53 2.45 0.03
N ALA A 87 5.12 3.58 0.61
CA ALA A 87 3.70 3.88 0.80
C ALA A 87 2.94 3.95 -0.53
N ALA A 88 3.54 4.52 -1.58
CA ALA A 88 2.95 4.58 -2.91
C ALA A 88 2.76 3.20 -3.54
N LEU A 89 3.69 2.26 -3.33
CA LEU A 89 3.57 0.87 -3.78
C LEU A 89 2.47 0.10 -3.03
N LEU A 90 2.27 0.40 -1.75
CA LEU A 90 1.33 -0.33 -0.88
C LEU A 90 -0.08 0.27 -0.84
N ASP A 91 -0.26 1.56 -1.10
CA ASP A 91 -1.56 2.25 -1.11
C ASP A 91 -2.64 1.57 -2.00
N PRO A 92 -2.31 1.02 -3.20
CA PRO A 92 -3.28 0.29 -4.03
C PRO A 92 -3.61 -1.13 -3.54
N VAL A 93 -2.87 -1.65 -2.55
CA VAL A 93 -3.04 -3.00 -2.02
C VAL A 93 -4.02 -2.96 -0.85
N SER A 94 -4.99 -3.87 -0.85
CA SER A 94 -5.97 -3.92 0.24
C SER A 94 -5.29 -4.26 1.57
N VAL A 95 -5.78 -3.67 2.67
CA VAL A 95 -5.27 -3.93 4.02
C VAL A 95 -5.30 -5.42 4.36
N GLY A 96 -6.36 -6.14 4.02
CA GLY A 96 -6.46 -7.58 4.26
C GLY A 96 -5.36 -8.38 3.55
N ALA A 97 -5.03 -8.01 2.30
CA ALA A 97 -3.93 -8.61 1.56
C ALA A 97 -2.56 -8.27 2.18
N LEU A 98 -2.34 -7.04 2.63
CA LEU A 98 -1.11 -6.64 3.31
C LEU A 98 -0.91 -7.38 4.64
N VAL A 99 -1.98 -7.52 5.43
CA VAL A 99 -1.95 -8.24 6.72
C VAL A 99 -1.65 -9.72 6.50
N LEU A 100 -2.33 -10.37 5.54
CA LEU A 100 -2.02 -11.75 5.17
C LEU A 100 -0.60 -11.89 4.60
N GLY A 101 -0.19 -10.91 3.78
CA GLY A 101 1.15 -10.78 3.22
C GLY A 101 2.22 -10.79 4.29
N HIS A 102 2.12 -9.85 5.23
CA HIS A 102 3.04 -9.70 6.35
C HIS A 102 3.06 -10.92 7.28
N ALA A 103 1.89 -11.48 7.61
CA ALA A 103 1.80 -12.58 8.57
C ALA A 103 2.31 -13.93 8.03
N VAL A 104 2.23 -14.13 6.71
CA VAL A 104 2.41 -15.48 6.14
C VAL A 104 3.21 -15.48 4.84
N LEU A 105 3.00 -14.56 3.92
CA LEU A 105 3.45 -14.73 2.52
C LEU A 105 4.84 -14.17 2.26
N LEU A 106 5.14 -12.98 2.79
CA LEU A 106 6.44 -12.31 2.62
C LEU A 106 7.49 -13.00 3.49
N ASP A 107 8.48 -13.62 2.84
CA ASP A 107 9.58 -14.30 3.52
C ASP A 107 10.78 -13.36 3.78
N ASP A 108 10.90 -12.27 3.00
CA ASP A 108 11.97 -11.30 3.18
C ASP A 108 11.71 -10.37 4.38
N PRO A 109 12.68 -10.23 5.31
CA PRO A 109 12.50 -9.43 6.51
C PRO A 109 12.40 -7.91 6.24
N VAL A 110 13.01 -7.39 5.18
CA VAL A 110 12.96 -5.96 4.82
C VAL A 110 11.57 -5.63 4.30
N ALA A 111 11.06 -6.41 3.33
CA ALA A 111 9.71 -6.27 2.81
C ALA A 111 8.66 -6.45 3.93
N GLY A 112 8.85 -7.45 4.79
CA GLY A 112 7.99 -7.71 5.95
C GLY A 112 7.93 -6.53 6.91
N ALA A 113 9.08 -5.97 7.29
CA ALA A 113 9.15 -4.80 8.19
C ALA A 113 8.51 -3.56 7.57
N ARG A 114 8.71 -3.32 6.27
CA ARG A 114 8.08 -2.22 5.54
C ARG A 114 6.57 -2.29 5.53
N VAL A 115 6.01 -3.47 5.26
CA VAL A 115 4.55 -3.67 5.32
C VAL A 115 4.03 -3.47 6.76
N ALA A 116 4.76 -3.93 7.78
CA ALA A 116 4.39 -3.70 9.17
C ALA A 116 4.35 -2.20 9.53
N THR A 117 5.41 -1.45 9.22
CA THR A 117 5.49 0.00 9.45
C THR A 117 4.41 0.73 8.64
N TYR A 118 4.17 0.32 7.40
CA TYR A 118 3.09 0.90 6.60
C TYR A 118 1.71 0.69 7.25
N LEU A 119 1.43 -0.54 7.71
CA LEU A 119 0.16 -0.90 8.35
C LEU A 119 -0.09 -0.21 9.68
N ALA A 120 0.97 0.12 10.42
CA ALA A 120 0.92 0.79 11.72
C ALA A 120 0.90 2.32 11.57
N GLU A 121 1.75 2.88 10.71
CA GLU A 121 2.11 4.30 10.71
C GLU A 121 1.86 4.97 9.36
N TRP A 122 2.58 4.59 8.29
CA TRP A 122 2.64 5.38 7.05
C TRP A 122 1.30 5.53 6.32
N ARG A 123 0.42 4.53 6.44
CA ARG A 123 -0.94 4.62 5.88
C ARG A 123 -1.81 5.69 6.55
N ASN A 124 -1.46 6.10 7.77
CA ASN A 124 -2.22 7.05 8.58
C ASN A 124 -1.64 8.46 8.52
N VAL A 125 -0.45 8.64 7.94
CA VAL A 125 0.18 9.95 7.77
C VAL A 125 -0.63 10.78 6.78
N LYS A 126 -1.02 11.97 7.23
CA LYS A 126 -1.75 12.96 6.42
C LYS A 126 -1.10 14.34 6.58
N PRO A 127 -1.12 15.18 5.52
CA PRO A 127 -0.82 16.59 5.65
C PRO A 127 -1.73 17.26 6.70
N ALA A 128 -1.23 18.30 7.35
CA ALA A 128 -1.98 19.17 8.25
C ALA A 128 -2.83 20.17 7.46
N LEU A 129 -2.41 20.52 6.25
CA LEU A 129 -3.21 21.24 5.27
C LEU A 129 -4.28 20.33 4.68
N ASP A 130 -5.45 20.90 4.41
CA ASP A 130 -6.53 20.24 3.70
C ASP A 130 -6.97 21.02 2.45
N GLY A 131 -7.99 20.51 1.75
CA GLY A 131 -8.53 21.18 0.56
C GLY A 131 -9.22 22.53 0.86
N HIS A 132 -9.59 22.82 2.11
CA HIS A 132 -10.08 24.15 2.48
C HIS A 132 -8.93 25.14 2.59
N ASP A 133 -7.81 24.72 3.17
CA ASP A 133 -6.59 25.51 3.25
C ASP A 133 -6.04 25.85 1.86
N LEU A 134 -5.96 24.86 0.96
CA LEU A 134 -5.53 25.11 -0.44
C LEU A 134 -6.42 26.14 -1.15
N ARG A 135 -7.73 26.13 -0.86
CA ARG A 135 -8.66 27.12 -1.38
C ARG A 135 -8.41 28.51 -0.79
N ALA A 136 -8.11 28.60 0.50
CA ALA A 136 -7.78 29.86 1.15
C ALA A 136 -6.47 30.46 0.62
N LEU A 137 -5.54 29.63 0.16
CA LEU A 137 -4.32 30.04 -0.54
C LEU A 137 -4.56 30.51 -1.98
N GLY A 138 -5.81 30.51 -2.46
CA GLY A 138 -6.17 30.97 -3.81
C GLY A 138 -5.98 29.91 -4.90
N ILE A 139 -5.71 28.66 -4.54
CA ILE A 139 -5.45 27.59 -5.52
C ILE A 139 -6.78 27.14 -6.15
N PRO A 140 -6.91 27.15 -7.49
CA PRO A 140 -8.12 26.73 -8.17
C PRO A 140 -8.37 25.23 -7.96
N ARG A 141 -9.63 24.87 -7.71
CA ARG A 141 -10.01 23.46 -7.54
C ARG A 141 -9.76 22.69 -8.84
N GLY A 142 -9.12 21.53 -8.72
CA GLY A 142 -8.82 20.67 -9.87
C GLY A 142 -7.88 19.52 -9.51
N PRO A 143 -7.33 18.82 -10.53
CA PRO A 143 -6.37 17.73 -10.36
C PRO A 143 -5.17 18.10 -9.48
N VAL A 144 -4.73 19.37 -9.56
CA VAL A 144 -3.62 19.94 -8.77
C VAL A 144 -3.80 19.77 -7.25
N TYR A 145 -5.04 19.75 -6.74
CA TYR A 145 -5.27 19.48 -5.31
C TYR A 145 -4.79 18.09 -4.93
N GLY A 146 -5.09 17.09 -5.76
CA GLY A 146 -4.67 15.71 -5.52
C GLY A 146 -3.16 15.55 -5.62
N GLU A 147 -2.52 16.28 -6.53
CA GLU A 147 -1.06 16.30 -6.69
C GLU A 147 -0.37 16.93 -5.48
N ILE A 148 -0.83 18.12 -5.06
CA ILE A 148 -0.31 18.81 -3.87
C ILE A 148 -0.48 17.92 -2.63
N MET A 149 -1.67 17.35 -2.41
CA MET A 149 -1.91 16.51 -1.23
C MET A 149 -1.04 15.24 -1.22
N ARG A 150 -0.77 14.67 -2.40
CA ARG A 150 0.13 13.51 -2.55
C ARG A 150 1.58 13.91 -2.28
N ALA A 151 2.02 15.04 -2.83
CA ALA A 151 3.36 15.58 -2.65
C ALA A 151 3.63 15.96 -1.18
N LEU A 152 2.67 16.59 -0.51
CA LEU A 152 2.74 16.90 0.92
C LEU A 152 2.82 15.61 1.75
N ARG A 153 1.99 14.60 1.47
CA ARG A 153 2.05 13.31 2.18
C ARG A 153 3.40 12.63 1.98
N ALA A 154 3.93 12.64 0.76
CA ALA A 154 5.25 12.08 0.45
C ALA A 154 6.36 12.79 1.24
N ALA A 155 6.39 14.12 1.18
CA ALA A 155 7.39 14.92 1.89
C ALA A 155 7.32 14.74 3.42
N ARG A 156 6.12 14.52 4.00
CA ARG A 156 5.99 14.16 5.42
C ARG A 156 6.52 12.77 5.72
N LEU A 157 6.19 11.78 4.88
CA LEU A 157 6.67 10.41 5.05
C LEU A 157 8.20 10.34 5.01
N ASP A 158 8.81 11.13 4.14
CA ASP A 158 10.27 11.20 3.99
C ASP A 158 10.94 12.11 5.03
N GLY A 159 10.17 12.70 5.96
CA GLY A 159 10.69 13.58 7.01
C GLY A 159 11.20 14.93 6.52
N ALA A 160 10.87 15.33 5.28
CA ALA A 160 11.28 16.60 4.70
C ALA A 160 10.48 17.79 5.25
N ILE A 161 9.28 17.52 5.80
CA ILE A 161 8.39 18.51 6.41
C ILE A 161 7.70 17.89 7.63
N ASP A 162 7.58 18.64 8.72
CA ASP A 162 6.93 18.16 9.94
C ASP A 162 5.86 19.11 10.50
N SER A 163 5.86 20.36 10.07
CA SER A 163 4.95 21.40 10.56
C SER A 163 4.01 21.94 9.48
N ARG A 164 2.93 22.61 9.93
CA ARG A 164 2.00 23.31 9.03
C ARG A 164 2.70 24.44 8.27
N ASP A 165 3.67 25.12 8.88
CA ASP A 165 4.42 26.20 8.24
C ASP A 165 5.33 25.65 7.12
N ASP A 166 5.94 24.48 7.33
CA ASP A 166 6.71 23.80 6.28
C ASP A 166 5.82 23.34 5.13
N GLU A 167 4.62 22.84 5.44
CA GLU A 167 3.62 22.49 4.42
C GLU A 167 3.22 23.70 3.57
N LEU A 168 3.00 24.86 4.18
CA LEU A 168 2.71 26.10 3.46
C LEU A 168 3.87 26.53 2.55
N ALA A 169 5.10 26.47 3.06
CA ALA A 169 6.31 26.77 2.28
C ALA A 169 6.52 25.75 1.15
N PHE A 170 6.18 24.49 1.37
CA PHE A 170 6.20 23.44 0.35
C PHE A 170 5.20 23.74 -0.77
N VAL A 171 3.95 24.06 -0.45
CA VAL A 171 2.92 24.39 -1.45
C VAL A 171 3.33 25.58 -2.30
N ALA A 172 3.88 26.64 -1.69
CA ALA A 172 4.35 27.81 -2.42
C ALA A 172 5.46 27.48 -3.43
N ARG A 173 6.42 26.64 -3.04
CA ARG A 173 7.50 26.17 -3.95
C ARG A 173 6.96 25.29 -5.07
N PHE A 174 6.09 24.33 -4.72
CA PHE A 174 5.48 23.39 -5.67
C PHE A 174 4.75 24.14 -6.81
N LEU A 175 3.98 25.18 -6.48
CA LEU A 175 3.27 25.99 -7.46
C LEU A 175 4.24 26.80 -8.35
N ALA A 176 5.28 27.39 -7.76
CA ALA A 176 6.28 28.15 -8.51
C ALA A 176 7.04 27.27 -9.51
N GLU A 177 7.32 26.01 -9.17
CA GLU A 177 7.97 25.05 -10.08
C GLU A 177 7.01 24.60 -11.20
N THR A 178 5.74 24.36 -10.88
CA THR A 178 4.74 23.90 -11.85
C THR A 178 4.40 24.98 -12.90
N ASP A 179 4.33 26.26 -12.49
CA ASP A 179 4.09 27.37 -13.41
C ASP A 179 5.25 27.58 -14.41
N VAL A 180 6.48 27.19 -14.04
CA VAL A 180 7.67 27.31 -14.92
C VAL A 180 7.67 26.23 -16.00
N ASP A 181 7.23 25.01 -15.68
CA ASP A 181 7.19 23.89 -16.61
C ASP A 181 6.10 24.03 -17.70
N ASP A 182 4.96 24.65 -17.37
CA ASP A 182 3.90 24.97 -18.34
C ASP A 182 4.33 26.07 -19.33
N VAL A 183 5.19 27.01 -18.91
CA VAL A 183 5.76 28.05 -19.76
C VAL A 183 6.93 27.54 -20.61
N ALA A 184 7.70 26.56 -20.11
CA ALA A 184 8.82 25.95 -20.84
C ALA A 184 8.38 24.89 -21.87
N SER A 185 7.16 24.36 -21.75
CA SER A 185 6.58 23.34 -22.65
C SER A 185 5.63 23.90 -23.71
N SER A 186 5.44 25.23 -23.76
CA SER A 186 4.62 25.96 -24.75
C SER A 186 5.49 26.71 -25.77
#